data_AF-A0AAD9N8F0-F1
#
_entry.id   AF-A0AAD9N8F0-F1
#
_cell.length_a   1.000
_cell.length_b   1.000
_cell.length_c   1.000
_cell.angle_alpha   90.00
_cell.angle_beta   90.00
_cell.angle_gamma   90.00
#
_symmetry.space_group_name_H-M   'P 1'
#
loop_
_entity.id
_entity.type
_entity.pdbx_description
1 polymer ?
#
loop_
_entity_poly.entity_id
_entity_poly.type
_entity_poly.pdbx_seq_one_letter_code
_entity_poly.pdbx_strand_id
1 'polypeptide(L)'
;MLSVSVCPTDCESCYLEGTTSKCLLSGCKHGYTPKSDGTCAECPGGCAECSESGDEIVCDKCLSLTHVEVAASKSECVACHSGCKECTLDISSNQVVCVCVSACHSGCKECTLDISSNQVVSNCLECSVTDTGAICNDRKCDSGFAQNPTGMTCVGK
;
A
#
# COMPACT_ATOMS: atom_id res chain seq x y z
N MET A 1 -46.30 13.08 -11.80
CA MET A 1 -44.90 13.53 -11.65
C MET A 1 -44.09 12.27 -11.39
N LEU A 2 -43.26 11.82 -12.35
CA LEU A 2 -42.43 10.64 -12.15
C LEU A 2 -41.32 11.01 -11.16
N SER A 3 -41.31 10.37 -9.99
CA SER A 3 -40.26 10.53 -8.99
C SER A 3 -38.92 10.19 -9.62
N VAL A 4 -38.02 11.18 -9.64
CA VAL A 4 -36.60 10.94 -9.92
C VAL A 4 -36.10 10.04 -8.80
N SER A 5 -35.90 8.76 -9.10
CA SER A 5 -35.33 7.80 -8.18
C SER A 5 -33.88 8.17 -7.97
N VAL A 6 -33.64 9.00 -6.95
CA VAL A 6 -32.30 9.34 -6.50
C VAL A 6 -31.63 8.04 -6.06
N CYS A 7 -30.41 7.79 -6.53
CA CYS A 7 -29.66 6.64 -6.10
C CYS A 7 -29.36 6.72 -4.60
N PRO A 8 -29.25 5.57 -3.92
CA PRO A 8 -28.79 5.54 -2.53
C PRO A 8 -27.45 6.28 -2.37
N THR A 9 -27.13 6.67 -1.14
CA THR A 9 -25.82 7.26 -0.83
C THR A 9 -24.70 6.34 -1.32
N ASP A 10 -23.66 6.94 -1.88
CA ASP A 10 -22.46 6.25 -2.39
C ASP A 10 -22.69 5.30 -3.57
N CYS A 11 -23.85 5.41 -4.20
CA CYS A 11 -24.19 4.76 -5.45
C CYS A 11 -24.22 5.77 -6.61
N GLU A 12 -23.39 5.55 -7.62
CA GLU A 12 -23.39 6.28 -8.90
C GLU A 12 -24.42 5.73 -9.89
N SER A 13 -24.74 4.44 -9.83
CA SER A 13 -25.69 3.80 -10.75
C SER A 13 -26.64 2.85 -10.03
N CYS A 14 -27.94 3.15 -10.09
CA CYS A 14 -28.99 2.41 -9.39
C CYS A 14 -30.14 2.01 -10.32
N TYR A 15 -30.97 1.08 -9.83
CA TYR A 15 -32.23 0.68 -10.45
C TYR A 15 -33.37 0.77 -9.42
N LEU A 16 -34.61 0.81 -9.91
CA LEU A 16 -35.80 0.77 -9.06
C LEU A 16 -36.25 -0.67 -8.85
N GLU A 17 -36.37 -1.06 -7.59
CA GLU A 17 -37.03 -2.30 -7.18
C GLU A 17 -38.30 -1.93 -6.38
N GLY A 18 -39.45 -2.02 -7.05
CA GLY A 18 -40.72 -1.54 -6.50
C GLY A 18 -40.72 -0.02 -6.33
N THR A 19 -40.71 0.44 -5.08
CA THR A 19 -40.66 1.87 -4.72
C THR A 19 -39.30 2.32 -4.20
N THR A 20 -38.32 1.42 -4.11
CA THR A 20 -37.01 1.68 -3.51
C THR A 20 -35.94 1.65 -4.59
N SER A 21 -35.02 2.62 -4.57
CA SER A 21 -33.82 2.60 -5.40
C SER A 21 -32.78 1.67 -4.78
N LYS A 22 -32.24 0.72 -5.55
CA LYS A 22 -31.13 -0.15 -5.17
C LYS A 22 -29.92 0.10 -6.06
N CYS A 23 -28.73 0.00 -5.50
CA CYS A 23 -27.51 0.14 -6.28
C CYS A 23 -27.27 -1.07 -7.19
N LEU A 24 -26.72 -0.82 -8.38
CA LEU A 24 -26.21 -1.89 -9.23
C LEU A 24 -24.93 -2.47 -8.63
N LEU A 25 -24.64 -3.73 -8.96
CA LEU A 25 -23.43 -4.43 -8.49
C LEU A 25 -22.13 -3.68 -8.85
N SER A 26 -22.08 -2.98 -9.97
CA SER A 26 -20.93 -2.15 -10.36
C SER A 26 -21.23 -0.65 -10.21
N GLY A 27 -22.22 -0.31 -9.40
CA GLY A 27 -22.77 1.03 -9.30
C GLY A 27 -22.26 1.84 -8.12
N CYS A 28 -21.48 1.25 -7.22
CA CYS A 28 -20.93 1.96 -6.07
C CYS A 28 -19.76 2.86 -6.48
N LYS A 29 -19.60 3.99 -5.78
CA LYS A 29 -18.46 4.90 -5.96
C LYS A 29 -17.14 4.19 -5.66
N HIS A 30 -16.04 4.74 -6.17
CA HIS A 30 -14.69 4.27 -5.81
C HIS A 30 -14.47 4.29 -4.28
N GLY A 31 -13.91 3.19 -3.75
CA GLY A 31 -13.76 2.98 -2.30
C GLY A 31 -14.98 2.36 -1.63
N TYR A 32 -16.01 1.96 -2.38
CA TYR A 32 -17.20 1.29 -1.87
C TYR A 32 -17.51 0.01 -2.65
N THR A 33 -18.15 -0.95 -1.99
CA THR A 33 -18.59 -2.23 -2.57
C THR A 33 -20.11 -2.41 -2.41
N PRO A 34 -20.80 -3.03 -3.39
CA PRO A 34 -22.23 -3.33 -3.25
C PRO A 34 -22.50 -4.35 -2.15
N LYS A 35 -23.61 -4.16 -1.46
CA LYS A 35 -24.18 -5.12 -0.51
C LYS A 35 -25.40 -5.84 -1.08
N SER A 36 -25.70 -6.99 -0.51
CA SER A 36 -26.88 -7.81 -0.85
C SER A 36 -28.22 -7.09 -0.62
N ASP A 37 -28.25 -6.11 0.29
CA ASP A 37 -29.42 -5.25 0.54
C ASP A 37 -29.65 -4.17 -0.53
N GLY A 38 -28.73 -4.02 -1.49
CA GLY A 38 -28.77 -3.01 -2.53
C GLY A 38 -28.20 -1.65 -2.12
N THR A 39 -27.47 -1.58 -1.00
CA THR A 39 -26.69 -0.40 -0.58
C THR A 39 -25.21 -0.56 -0.94
N CYS A 40 -24.42 0.48 -0.69
CA CYS A 40 -22.97 0.45 -0.82
C CYS A 40 -22.33 0.56 0.56
N ALA A 41 -21.30 -0.23 0.82
CA ALA A 41 -20.49 -0.13 2.04
C ALA A 41 -19.08 0.35 1.71
N GLU A 42 -18.53 1.19 2.59
CA GLU A 42 -17.18 1.68 2.46
C GLU A 42 -16.17 0.54 2.66
N CYS A 43 -15.14 0.50 1.81
CA CYS A 43 -14.04 -0.42 1.98
C CYS A 43 -13.20 -0.06 3.23
N PRO A 44 -12.61 -1.06 3.90
CA PRO A 44 -11.68 -0.81 5.00
C PRO A 44 -10.55 0.15 4.61
N GLY A 45 -10.02 0.90 5.58
CA GLY A 45 -8.91 1.82 5.35
C GLY A 45 -7.70 1.11 4.73
N GLY A 46 -7.10 1.73 3.71
CA GLY A 46 -5.98 1.12 3.00
C GLY A 46 -6.37 0.09 1.93
N CYS A 47 -7.67 -0.15 1.74
CA CYS A 47 -8.19 -1.09 0.76
C CYS A 47 -8.55 -0.40 -0.57
N ALA A 48 -8.06 -0.94 -1.68
CA ALA A 48 -8.39 -0.48 -3.03
C ALA A 48 -9.67 -1.16 -3.57
N GLU A 49 -9.83 -2.44 -3.27
CA GLU A 49 -10.93 -3.29 -3.75
C GLU A 49 -11.40 -4.18 -2.60
N CYS A 50 -12.71 -4.21 -2.32
CA CYS A 50 -13.30 -4.98 -1.24
C CYS A 50 -14.61 -5.66 -1.66
N SER A 51 -15.00 -6.70 -0.93
CA SER A 51 -16.21 -7.49 -1.19
C SER A 51 -16.97 -7.80 0.10
N GLU A 52 -18.29 -7.95 -0.02
CA GLU A 52 -19.13 -8.43 1.08
C GLU A 52 -18.95 -9.95 1.28
N SER A 53 -18.64 -10.36 2.51
CA SER A 53 -18.56 -11.74 2.96
C SER A 53 -19.45 -11.94 4.18
N GLY A 54 -20.70 -12.33 3.94
CA GLY A 54 -21.71 -12.35 5.00
C GLY A 54 -22.13 -10.93 5.38
N ASP A 55 -21.92 -10.54 6.64
CA ASP A 55 -22.17 -9.19 7.15
C ASP A 55 -20.89 -8.33 7.21
N GLU A 56 -19.73 -8.87 6.80
CA GLU A 56 -18.43 -8.19 6.88
C GLU A 56 -17.95 -7.74 5.51
N ILE A 57 -17.28 -6.58 5.45
CA ILE A 57 -16.59 -6.11 4.25
C ILE A 57 -15.13 -6.53 4.34
N VAL A 58 -14.75 -7.43 3.45
CA VAL A 58 -13.42 -8.03 3.36
C VAL A 58 -12.61 -7.28 2.32
N CYS A 59 -11.38 -6.92 2.66
CA CYS A 59 -10.49 -6.33 1.66
C CYS A 59 -9.93 -7.41 0.74
N ASP A 60 -10.16 -7.28 -0.56
CA ASP A 60 -9.60 -8.18 -1.58
C ASP A 60 -8.23 -7.71 -2.06
N LYS A 61 -7.97 -6.40 -1.98
CA LYS A 61 -6.73 -5.80 -2.46
C LYS A 61 -6.43 -4.48 -1.78
N CYS A 62 -5.23 -4.37 -1.23
CA CYS A 62 -4.75 -3.11 -0.65
C CYS A 62 -4.40 -2.06 -1.71
N LEU A 63 -4.41 -0.79 -1.30
CA LEU A 63 -3.88 0.32 -2.07
C LEU A 63 -2.40 0.05 -2.37
N SER A 64 -2.14 -0.35 -3.62
CA SER A 64 -0.80 -0.65 -4.09
C SER A 64 0.14 0.52 -3.77
N LEU A 65 1.39 0.21 -3.44
CA LEU A 65 2.48 1.13 -3.04
C LEU A 65 2.42 1.66 -1.61
N THR A 66 1.24 1.90 -1.05
CA THR A 66 1.12 2.53 0.27
C THR A 66 0.70 1.56 1.37
N HIS A 67 0.16 0.40 1.00
CA HIS A 67 -0.30 -0.61 1.93
C HIS A 67 0.07 -2.01 1.44
N VAL A 68 0.26 -2.93 2.37
CA VAL A 68 0.52 -4.36 2.09
C VAL A 68 -0.48 -5.24 2.83
N GLU A 69 -0.84 -6.37 2.21
CA GLU A 69 -1.60 -7.42 2.87
C GLU A 69 -0.73 -8.15 3.88
N VAL A 70 -1.25 -8.35 5.09
CA VAL A 70 -0.61 -9.18 6.11
C VAL A 70 -1.19 -10.59 6.03
N ALA A 71 -0.34 -11.57 5.68
CA ALA A 71 -0.76 -12.96 5.44
C ALA A 71 -1.47 -13.64 6.63
N ALA A 72 -1.28 -13.13 7.86
CA ALA A 72 -1.90 -13.65 9.07
C ALA A 72 -3.42 -13.37 9.16
N SER A 73 -3.91 -12.35 8.46
CA SER A 73 -5.32 -11.93 8.47
C SER A 73 -5.70 -11.52 7.05
N LYS A 74 -6.35 -12.41 6.28
CA LYS A 74 -6.98 -12.02 5.01
C LYS A 74 -8.00 -10.92 5.30
N SER A 75 -7.62 -9.65 5.09
CA SER A 75 -8.42 -8.41 5.12
C SER A 75 -7.65 -7.21 5.71
N GLU A 76 -6.48 -7.40 6.32
CA GLU A 76 -5.77 -6.28 6.95
C GLU A 76 -4.70 -5.70 6.03
N CYS A 77 -4.97 -4.48 5.57
CA CYS A 77 -4.01 -3.64 4.87
C CYS A 77 -3.24 -2.80 5.87
N VAL A 78 -1.94 -3.06 5.99
CA VAL A 78 -1.07 -2.26 6.85
C VAL A 78 -0.35 -1.22 6.01
N ALA A 79 -0.42 0.04 6.46
CA ALA A 79 0.27 1.15 5.82
C ALA A 79 1.79 0.94 5.86
N CYS A 80 2.46 1.29 4.77
CA CYS A 80 3.91 1.36 4.74
C CYS A 80 4.43 2.38 5.77
N HIS A 81 5.65 2.15 6.27
CA HIS A 81 6.31 3.13 7.13
C HIS A 81 6.41 4.52 6.46
N SER A 82 6.36 5.57 7.27
CA SER A 82 6.52 6.95 6.79
C SER A 82 7.83 7.12 5.99
N GLY A 83 7.72 7.67 4.77
CA GLY A 83 8.87 7.84 3.86
C GLY A 83 9.12 6.67 2.92
N CYS A 84 8.36 5.59 3.07
CA CYS A 84 8.39 4.43 2.19
C CYS A 84 7.46 4.67 0.99
N LYS A 85 8.01 4.66 -0.23
CA LYS A 85 7.22 4.84 -1.45
C LYS A 85 6.47 3.55 -1.84
N GLU A 86 7.07 2.41 -1.54
CA GLU A 86 6.55 1.08 -1.81
C GLU A 86 7.04 0.14 -0.70
N CYS A 87 6.18 -0.73 -0.18
CA CYS A 87 6.55 -1.75 0.79
C CYS A 87 6.02 -3.13 0.39
N THR A 88 6.60 -4.17 1.00
CA THR A 88 6.19 -5.58 0.90
C THR A 88 6.18 -6.22 2.29
N LEU A 89 5.56 -7.39 2.42
CA LEU A 89 5.61 -8.18 3.65
C LEU A 89 6.77 -9.18 3.56
N ASP A 90 7.71 -9.11 4.50
CA ASP A 90 8.69 -10.17 4.70
C ASP A 90 8.00 -11.36 5.37
N ILE A 91 7.81 -12.45 4.63
CA ILE A 91 7.06 -13.64 5.08
C ILE A 91 7.81 -14.35 6.23
N SER A 92 9.15 -14.26 6.25
CA SER A 92 10.00 -14.94 7.22
C SER A 92 9.89 -14.33 8.63
N SER A 93 9.73 -13.01 8.71
CA SER A 93 9.63 -12.26 9.97
C SER A 93 8.25 -11.63 10.21
N ASN A 94 7.32 -11.77 9.26
CA ASN A 94 5.99 -11.17 9.26
C ASN A 94 6.01 -9.65 9.53
N GLN A 95 6.98 -8.95 8.90
CA GLN A 95 7.18 -7.51 9.04
C GLN A 95 7.01 -6.79 7.71
N VAL A 96 6.50 -5.56 7.76
CA VAL A 96 6.40 -4.68 6.60
C VAL A 96 7.77 -4.06 6.34
N VAL A 97 8.33 -4.34 5.16
CA VAL A 97 9.66 -3.87 4.73
C VAL A 97 9.54 -3.02 3.48
N CYS A 98 10.38 -2.00 3.35
CA CYS A 98 10.33 -1.09 2.20
C CYS A 98 10.97 -1.71 0.95
N VAL A 99 10.26 -1.64 -0.18
CA VAL A 99 10.74 -2.09 -1.49
C VAL A 99 11.49 -0.96 -2.16
N CYS A 100 12.81 -1.02 -2.09
CA CYS A 100 13.70 -0.01 -2.66
C CYS A 100 14.09 -0.38 -4.11
N VAL A 101 13.18 -0.27 -5.08
CA VAL A 101 13.46 -0.70 -6.48
C VAL A 101 14.22 0.36 -7.31
N SER A 102 14.41 1.58 -6.84
CA SER A 102 15.20 2.58 -7.61
C SER A 102 15.55 3.88 -6.88
N ALA A 103 15.08 4.09 -5.65
CA ALA A 103 15.42 5.29 -4.88
C ALA A 103 15.29 5.00 -3.39
N CYS A 104 16.41 4.94 -2.68
CA CYS A 104 16.42 5.05 -1.23
C CYS A 104 16.03 6.48 -0.86
N HIS A 105 14.75 6.77 -0.65
CA HIS A 105 14.33 8.08 -0.16
C HIS A 105 14.85 8.27 1.26
N SER A 106 15.16 9.52 1.66
CA SER A 106 15.41 9.90 3.07
C SER A 106 14.23 9.43 3.94
N GLY A 107 14.36 8.27 4.58
CA GLY A 107 13.28 7.62 5.33
C GLY A 107 13.29 6.08 5.26
N CYS A 108 13.90 5.47 4.24
CA CYS A 108 14.11 4.02 4.20
C CYS A 108 15.22 3.62 5.18
N LYS A 109 14.84 3.31 6.42
CA LYS A 109 15.78 2.89 7.46
C LYS A 109 16.29 1.46 7.25
N GLU A 110 15.50 0.62 6.57
CA GLU A 110 15.80 -0.77 6.25
C GLU A 110 15.34 -1.09 4.82
N CYS A 111 16.27 -1.03 3.87
CA CYS A 111 16.08 -1.63 2.55
C CYS A 111 16.57 -3.08 2.63
N THR A 112 15.64 -4.03 2.68
CA THR A 112 15.97 -5.45 2.59
C THR A 112 15.86 -5.84 1.13
N LEU A 113 17.01 -5.98 0.46
CA LEU A 113 17.06 -6.66 -0.83
C LEU A 113 17.12 -8.16 -0.52
N ASP A 114 16.10 -8.91 -0.90
CA ASP A 114 16.09 -10.38 -0.82
C ASP A 114 17.07 -10.96 -1.85
N ILE A 115 18.37 -10.85 -1.56
CA ILE A 115 19.44 -11.58 -2.26
C ILE A 115 20.55 -11.83 -1.22
N SER A 116 20.33 -12.76 -0.28
CA SER A 116 21.35 -13.51 0.49
C SER A 116 22.59 -12.79 1.08
N SER A 117 22.61 -11.46 1.12
CA SER A 117 23.64 -10.60 1.69
C SER A 117 23.01 -9.25 2.03
N ASN A 118 22.60 -9.18 3.29
CA ASN A 118 21.87 -8.12 3.95
C ASN A 118 22.71 -6.82 4.08
N GLN A 119 22.99 -6.14 2.97
CA GLN A 119 23.63 -4.82 2.98
C GLN A 119 22.56 -3.73 2.93
N VAL A 120 22.10 -3.35 4.13
CA VAL A 120 21.23 -2.20 4.33
C VAL A 120 22.05 -0.93 4.09
N VAL A 121 21.66 -0.10 3.12
CA VAL A 121 22.25 1.23 2.91
C VAL A 121 21.43 2.27 3.66
N SER A 122 21.67 2.40 4.96
CA SER A 122 21.05 3.45 5.79
C SER A 122 21.70 4.82 5.52
N ASN A 123 20.95 5.91 5.76
CA ASN A 123 21.41 7.30 5.66
C ASN A 123 21.85 7.72 4.25
N CYS A 124 21.23 7.13 3.24
CA CYS A 124 21.48 7.39 1.83
C CYS A 124 20.22 7.94 1.15
N LEU A 125 20.37 9.04 0.42
CA LEU A 125 19.34 9.76 -0.35
C LEU A 125 19.10 9.16 -1.73
N GLU A 126 20.04 8.37 -2.24
CA GLU A 126 19.94 7.74 -3.55
C GLU A 126 20.90 6.55 -3.65
N CYS A 127 20.37 5.38 -4.01
CA CYS A 127 21.12 4.13 -4.04
C CYS A 127 20.97 3.42 -5.38
N SER A 128 22.00 2.68 -5.78
CA SER A 128 21.95 1.76 -6.92
C SER A 128 21.92 0.33 -6.43
N VAL A 129 21.20 -0.53 -7.15
CA VAL A 129 21.16 -1.97 -6.87
C VAL A 129 22.19 -2.67 -7.76
N THR A 130 23.01 -3.52 -7.15
CA THR A 130 23.99 -4.39 -7.85
C THR A 130 23.71 -5.84 -7.52
N ASP A 131 24.29 -6.77 -8.28
CA ASP A 131 24.22 -8.22 -7.99
C ASP A 131 24.77 -8.60 -6.61
N THR A 132 25.52 -7.69 -5.97
CA THR A 132 26.13 -7.87 -4.64
C THR A 132 25.40 -7.15 -3.51
N GLY A 133 24.29 -6.47 -3.80
CA GLY A 133 23.50 -5.69 -2.84
C GLY A 133 23.28 -4.24 -3.26
N ALA A 134 22.67 -3.45 -2.38
CA ALA A 134 22.46 -2.02 -2.59
C ALA A 134 23.72 -1.22 -2.22
N ILE A 135 24.00 -0.17 -2.98
CA ILE A 135 25.14 0.76 -2.78
C ILE A 135 24.63 2.20 -2.74
N CYS A 136 25.21 3.05 -1.89
CA CYS A 136 24.90 4.48 -1.91
C CYS A 136 25.65 5.18 -3.04
N ASN A 137 24.94 5.96 -3.85
CA ASN A 137 25.52 6.71 -4.96
C ASN A 137 26.49 7.80 -4.45
N ASP A 138 27.45 8.19 -5.29
CA ASP A 138 28.48 9.19 -4.92
C ASP A 138 27.85 10.47 -4.36
N ARG A 139 28.25 10.85 -3.13
CA ARG A 139 27.78 12.03 -2.39
C ARG A 139 26.27 12.07 -2.11
N LYS A 140 25.59 10.93 -2.14
CA LYS A 140 24.16 10.84 -1.85
C LYS A 140 23.90 10.44 -0.41
N CYS A 141 24.75 10.85 0.53
CA CYS A 141 24.48 10.67 1.96
C CYS A 141 23.55 11.74 2.50
N ASP A 142 22.75 11.39 3.50
CA ASP A 142 21.90 12.33 4.23
C ASP A 142 22.77 13.35 4.99
N SER A 143 22.18 14.49 5.35
CA SER A 143 22.83 15.54 6.13
C SER A 143 23.35 14.98 7.46
N GLY A 144 24.64 15.21 7.75
CA GLY A 144 25.31 14.67 8.94
C GLY A 144 26.08 13.37 8.69
N PHE A 145 25.99 12.80 7.50
CA PHE A 145 26.73 11.60 7.12
C PHE A 145 27.74 11.90 5.99
N ALA A 146 28.80 11.10 5.92
CA ALA A 146 29.82 11.13 4.88
C ALA A 146 29.97 9.74 4.26
N GLN A 147 30.32 9.70 2.98
CA GLN A 147 30.53 8.44 2.29
C GLN A 147 31.82 7.79 2.78
N ASN A 148 31.75 6.52 3.16
CA ASN A 148 32.92 5.79 3.60
C ASN A 148 33.90 5.61 2.43
N PRO A 149 35.19 5.97 2.56
CA PRO A 149 36.18 5.79 1.50
C PRO A 149 36.43 4.31 1.12
N THR A 150 36.08 3.35 1.98
CA THR A 150 36.29 1.91 1.75
C THR A 150 35.03 1.16 1.35
N GLY A 151 33.87 1.81 1.31
CA GLY A 151 32.60 1.18 0.94
C GLY A 151 31.52 2.20 0.63
N MET A 152 30.60 1.86 -0.27
CA MET A 152 29.53 2.75 -0.72
C MET A 152 28.40 2.88 0.32
N THR A 153 28.77 3.13 1.58
CA THR A 153 27.88 3.31 2.72
C THR A 153 28.09 4.69 3.35
N CYS A 154 27.06 5.21 4.01
CA CYS A 154 27.08 6.51 4.68
C CYS A 154 27.34 6.33 6.17
N VAL A 155 28.44 6.91 6.66
CA VAL A 155 28.85 6.88 8.07
C VAL A 155 28.70 8.26 8.69
N GLY A 156 28.34 8.31 9.97
CA GLY A 156 28.19 9.58 10.70
C GLY A 156 29.50 10.37 10.70
N LYS A 157 29.40 11.69 10.55
CA LYS A 157 30.54 12.61 10.66
C LYS A 157 31.06 12.73 12.10
#